data_AF-A0A9D5MDQ6-F1
#
_entry.id   AF-A0A9D5MDQ6-F1
#
_cell.length_a   1.000
_cell.length_b   1.000
_cell.length_c   1.000
_cell.angle_alpha   90.00
_cell.angle_beta   90.00
_cell.angle_gamma   90.00
#
_symmetry.space_group_name_H-M   'P 1'
#
loop_
_entity.id
_entity.type
_entity.pdbx_description
1 polymer ?
#
loop_
_entity_poly.entity_id
_entity_poly.type
_entity_poly.pdbx_seq_one_letter_code
_entity_poly.pdbx_strand_id
1 'polypeptide(L)'
;MACSLYDVCQSVDKKAIAATYQTKPKYLFTWMLSLSELPNKCAHYNRVYNIPFTKTPALYPADSAYAGNKLFPLLIVMKHIVGKRELWDNFVDDLTKLITDYPEAIPAFMGFPANWEQALR
;
A
#
# COMPACT_ATOMS: atom_id res chain seq x y z
N MET A 1 4.45 -5.07 -15.85
CA MET A 1 3.62 -4.82 -17.04
C MET A 1 2.81 -3.53 -16.90
N ALA A 2 2.02 -3.34 -15.84
CA ALA A 2 1.25 -2.09 -15.64
C ALA A 2 2.14 -0.82 -15.45
N CYS A 3 3.20 -0.90 -14.63
CA CYS A 3 4.08 0.26 -14.38
C CYS A 3 4.82 0.73 -15.64
N SER A 4 5.32 -0.21 -16.45
CA SER A 4 6.03 0.10 -17.70
C SER A 4 5.11 0.72 -18.76
N LEU A 5 3.85 0.28 -18.82
CA LEU A 5 2.85 0.89 -19.72
C LEU A 5 2.51 2.32 -19.28
N TYR A 6 2.29 2.53 -17.98
CA TYR A 6 2.03 3.86 -17.47
C TYR A 6 3.21 4.82 -17.71
N ASP A 7 4.46 4.33 -17.63
CA ASP A 7 5.63 5.17 -17.82
C ASP A 7 5.79 5.71 -19.26
N VAL A 8 5.34 4.94 -20.26
CA VAL A 8 5.37 5.39 -21.67
C VAL A 8 4.18 6.26 -22.06
N CYS A 9 3.15 6.38 -21.23
CA CYS A 9 2.01 7.26 -21.49
C CYS A 9 2.41 8.74 -21.57
N GLN A 10 1.69 9.51 -22.39
CA GLN A 10 1.91 10.95 -22.47
C GLN A 10 1.52 11.63 -21.16
N SER A 11 2.08 12.82 -20.91
CA SER A 11 1.79 13.60 -19.70
C SER A 11 0.30 13.88 -19.50
N VAL A 12 -0.46 14.02 -20.59
CA VAL A 12 -1.92 14.22 -20.57
C VAL A 12 -2.62 12.97 -20.05
N ASP A 13 -2.27 11.79 -20.58
CA ASP A 13 -2.82 10.50 -20.15
C ASP A 13 -2.48 10.20 -18.70
N LYS A 14 -1.21 10.39 -18.31
CA LYS A 14 -0.75 10.21 -16.92
C LYS A 14 -1.58 11.07 -15.96
N LYS A 15 -1.89 12.32 -16.33
CA LYS A 15 -2.75 13.21 -15.53
C LYS A 15 -4.20 12.70 -15.48
N ALA A 16 -4.77 12.29 -16.61
CA ALA A 16 -6.13 11.76 -16.68
C ALA A 16 -6.29 10.49 -15.82
N ILE A 17 -5.36 9.55 -15.92
CA ILE A 17 -5.34 8.32 -15.12
C ILE A 17 -5.13 8.65 -13.64
N ALA A 18 -4.19 9.54 -13.29
CA ALA A 18 -4.00 9.91 -11.88
C ALA A 18 -5.25 10.56 -11.27
N ALA A 19 -6.01 11.32 -12.06
CA ALA A 19 -7.26 11.93 -11.63
C ALA A 19 -8.36 10.91 -11.29
N THR A 20 -8.39 9.74 -11.92
CA THR A 20 -9.36 8.68 -11.55
C THR A 20 -9.14 8.14 -10.15
N TYR A 21 -7.90 8.25 -9.64
CA TYR A 21 -7.50 7.89 -8.28
C TYR A 21 -7.34 9.12 -7.38
N GLN A 22 -7.84 10.29 -7.81
CA GLN A 22 -7.78 11.54 -7.05
C GLN A 22 -6.36 11.92 -6.58
N THR A 23 -5.34 11.56 -7.37
CA THR A 23 -3.93 11.75 -7.00
C THR A 23 -3.14 12.44 -8.11
N LYS A 24 -1.85 12.70 -7.87
CA LYS A 24 -0.92 13.25 -8.88
C LYS A 24 -0.13 12.13 -9.54
N PRO A 25 0.27 12.28 -10.81
CA PRO A 25 0.99 11.24 -11.55
C PRO A 25 2.22 10.68 -10.84
N LYS A 26 2.97 11.55 -10.14
CA LYS A 26 4.14 11.18 -9.34
C LYS A 26 3.81 10.14 -8.26
N TYR A 27 2.75 10.38 -7.49
CA TYR A 27 2.34 9.49 -6.42
C TYR A 27 1.86 8.16 -7.00
N LEU A 28 0.93 8.21 -7.96
CA LEU A 28 0.40 7.01 -8.58
C LEU A 28 1.50 6.11 -9.15
N PHE A 29 2.50 6.67 -9.82
CA PHE A 29 3.63 5.90 -10.34
C PHE A 29 4.38 5.15 -9.24
N THR A 30 4.73 5.84 -8.14
CA THR A 30 5.42 5.21 -7.01
C THR A 30 4.56 4.16 -6.32
N TRP A 31 3.24 4.38 -6.25
CA TRP A 31 2.31 3.43 -5.66
C TRP A 31 2.22 2.16 -6.51
N MET A 32 2.04 2.27 -7.82
CA MET A 32 2.04 1.12 -8.73
C MET A 32 3.37 0.36 -8.66
N LEU A 33 4.50 1.08 -8.68
CA LEU A 33 5.82 0.46 -8.63
C LEU A 33 6.02 -0.33 -7.33
N SER A 34 5.70 0.26 -6.19
CA SER A 34 5.85 -0.39 -4.88
C SER A 34 4.87 -1.56 -4.69
N LEU A 35 3.61 -1.40 -5.10
CA LEU A 35 2.61 -2.47 -5.02
C LEU A 35 2.91 -3.64 -5.95
N SER A 36 3.62 -3.42 -7.07
CA SER A 36 4.03 -4.52 -7.95
C SER A 36 5.01 -5.51 -7.30
N GLU A 37 5.72 -5.09 -6.24
CA GLU A 37 6.65 -5.96 -5.51
C GLU A 37 5.91 -6.91 -4.54
N LEU A 38 4.74 -6.50 -4.02
CA LEU A 38 3.98 -7.27 -3.03
C LEU A 38 3.57 -8.67 -3.48
N PRO A 39 2.84 -8.86 -4.60
CA PRO A 39 2.47 -10.20 -5.04
C PRO A 39 3.70 -11.06 -5.37
N ASN A 40 4.78 -10.44 -5.88
CA ASN A 40 6.03 -11.15 -6.16
C ASN A 40 6.68 -11.70 -4.88
N LYS A 41 6.71 -10.92 -3.79
CA LYS A 41 7.21 -11.40 -2.49
C LYS A 41 6.34 -12.49 -1.91
N CYS A 42 5.01 -12.34 -1.99
CA CYS A 42 4.09 -13.37 -1.53
C CYS A 42 4.33 -14.69 -2.28
N ALA A 43 4.47 -14.65 -3.61
CA ALA A 43 4.71 -15.86 -4.41
C ALA A 43 6.09 -16.49 -4.17
N HIS A 44 7.13 -15.67 -3.97
CA HIS A 44 8.50 -16.17 -3.84
C HIS A 44 8.82 -16.69 -2.44
N TYR A 45 8.33 -16.03 -1.38
CA TYR A 45 8.70 -16.34 0.00
C TYR A 45 7.54 -16.93 0.82
N ASN A 46 6.34 -17.02 0.24
CA ASN A 46 5.08 -17.39 0.93
C ASN A 46 4.73 -16.53 2.15
N ARG A 47 5.44 -15.41 2.35
CA ARG A 47 5.28 -14.54 3.53
C ARG A 47 5.66 -13.11 3.21
N VAL A 48 5.06 -12.18 3.97
CA VAL A 48 5.43 -10.75 4.04
C VAL A 48 5.95 -10.36 5.43
N TYR A 49 5.94 -11.31 6.37
CA TYR A 49 6.32 -11.09 7.75
C TYR A 49 7.79 -10.69 7.88
N ASN A 50 8.01 -9.50 8.45
CA ASN A 50 9.34 -8.91 8.67
C ASN A 50 10.23 -8.83 7.42
N ILE A 51 9.64 -8.68 6.22
CA ILE A 51 10.39 -8.53 4.98
C ILE A 51 10.38 -7.06 4.53
N PRO A 52 11.56 -6.46 4.27
CA PRO A 52 11.64 -5.16 3.66
C PRO A 52 11.34 -5.22 2.15
N PHE A 53 10.69 -4.18 1.66
CA PHE A 53 10.43 -3.87 0.26
C PHE A 53 11.54 -3.00 -0.29
N THR A 54 11.94 -3.28 -1.52
CA THR A 54 12.96 -2.51 -2.24
C THR A 54 12.38 -1.24 -2.84
N LYS A 55 11.09 -1.25 -3.17
CA LYS A 55 10.36 -0.11 -3.72
C LYS A 55 9.42 0.45 -2.65
N THR A 56 9.71 1.65 -2.16
CA THR A 56 8.87 2.32 -1.17
C THR A 56 7.88 3.28 -1.86
N PRO A 57 6.61 3.30 -1.46
CA PRO A 57 5.65 4.27 -1.97
C PRO A 57 5.99 5.68 -1.50
N ALA A 58 5.74 6.68 -2.33
CA ALA A 58 5.67 8.06 -1.84
C ALA A 58 4.36 8.26 -1.09
N LEU A 59 4.43 8.74 0.15
CA LEU A 59 3.24 9.05 0.95
C LEU A 59 2.89 10.54 0.85
N TYR A 60 1.63 10.86 1.07
CA TYR A 60 1.24 12.26 1.26
C TYR A 60 1.86 12.82 2.55
N PRO A 61 2.04 14.15 2.67
CA PRO A 61 2.59 14.75 3.89
C PRO A 61 1.84 14.34 5.17
N ALA A 62 0.51 14.22 5.08
CA ALA A 62 -0.34 13.77 6.19
C ALA A 62 -0.03 12.34 6.66
N ASP A 63 0.46 11.49 5.76
CA ASP A 63 0.77 10.08 6.02
C ASP A 63 2.26 9.84 6.26
N SER A 64 3.07 10.90 6.31
CA SER A 64 4.54 10.81 6.36
C SER A 64 5.07 10.08 7.61
N ALA A 65 4.30 10.07 8.71
CA ALA A 65 4.58 9.29 9.91
C ALA A 65 4.60 7.77 9.67
N TYR A 66 3.97 7.30 8.59
CA TYR A 66 3.87 5.90 8.21
C TYR A 66 4.89 5.51 7.13
N ALA A 67 5.84 6.39 6.82
CA ALA A 67 6.89 6.12 5.84
C ALA A 67 7.81 4.99 6.33
N GLY A 68 8.29 4.20 5.38
CA GLY A 68 9.15 3.06 5.67
C GLY A 68 9.22 2.10 4.49
N ASN A 69 9.93 1.00 4.68
CA ASN A 69 10.12 -0.04 3.68
C ASN A 69 9.48 -1.37 4.08
N LYS A 70 8.56 -1.38 5.03
CA LYS A 70 7.80 -2.57 5.41
C LYS A 70 6.38 -2.51 4.85
N LEU A 71 5.53 -3.47 5.22
CA LEU A 71 4.20 -3.65 4.65
C LEU A 71 3.28 -2.43 4.88
N PHE A 72 3.35 -1.80 6.05
CA PHE A 72 2.38 -0.78 6.44
C PHE A 72 2.25 0.42 5.48
N PRO A 73 3.33 1.06 4.99
CA PRO A 73 3.24 2.08 3.95
C PRO A 73 2.52 1.63 2.67
N LEU A 74 2.59 0.34 2.32
CA LEU A 74 1.85 -0.22 1.19
C LEU A 74 0.34 -0.27 1.47
N LEU A 75 -0.06 -0.59 2.70
CA LEU A 75 -1.47 -0.58 3.11
C LEU A 75 -2.07 0.83 3.04
N ILE A 76 -1.31 1.85 3.44
CA ILE A 76 -1.72 3.26 3.31
C ILE A 76 -2.00 3.63 1.85
N VAL A 77 -1.13 3.24 0.91
CA VAL A 77 -1.40 3.56 -0.51
C VAL A 77 -2.49 2.68 -1.13
N MET A 78 -2.70 1.46 -0.64
CA MET A 78 -3.85 0.65 -1.05
C MET A 78 -5.17 1.31 -0.63
N LYS A 79 -5.25 1.88 0.59
CA LYS A 79 -6.41 2.67 1.04
C LYS A 79 -6.77 3.77 0.03
N HIS A 80 -5.76 4.54 -0.40
CA HIS A 80 -5.93 5.61 -1.39
C HIS A 80 -6.37 5.10 -2.76
N ILE A 81 -5.85 3.94 -3.20
CA ILE A 81 -6.17 3.37 -4.52
C ILE A 81 -7.56 2.73 -4.56
N VAL A 82 -7.96 2.01 -3.51
CA VAL A 82 -9.25 1.32 -3.46
C VAL A 82 -10.39 2.33 -3.55
N GLY A 83 -10.29 3.46 -2.85
CA GLY A 83 -11.22 4.60 -2.95
C GLY A 83 -12.68 4.31 -2.58
N LYS A 84 -12.99 3.05 -2.23
CA LYS A 84 -14.31 2.55 -1.86
C LYS A 84 -14.29 2.18 -0.38
N ARG A 85 -14.88 3.07 0.43
CA ARG A 85 -14.86 2.97 1.89
C ARG A 85 -15.33 1.61 2.41
N GLU A 86 -16.47 1.12 1.93
CA GLU A 86 -17.04 -0.17 2.37
C GLU A 86 -16.10 -1.35 2.12
N LEU A 87 -15.51 -1.46 0.92
CA LEU A 87 -14.57 -2.53 0.60
C LEU A 87 -13.30 -2.44 1.45
N TRP A 88 -12.83 -1.23 1.72
CA TRP A 88 -11.65 -1.02 2.52
C TRP A 88 -11.89 -1.31 4.01
N ASP A 89 -13.01 -0.84 4.55
CA ASP A 89 -13.39 -1.09 5.94
C ASP A 89 -13.56 -2.60 6.20
N ASN A 90 -14.19 -3.33 5.27
CA ASN A 90 -14.28 -4.80 5.34
C ASN A 90 -12.89 -5.46 5.33
N PHE A 91 -11.96 -4.98 4.51
CA PHE A 91 -10.58 -5.48 4.50
C PHE A 91 -9.88 -5.21 5.84
N VAL A 92 -10.07 -4.02 6.43
CA VAL A 92 -9.50 -3.70 7.74
C VAL A 92 -10.09 -4.59 8.83
N ASP A 93 -11.40 -4.87 8.77
CA ASP A 93 -12.05 -5.79 9.71
C ASP A 93 -11.48 -7.21 9.60
N ASP A 94 -11.30 -7.73 8.38
CA ASP A 94 -10.66 -9.03 8.13
C ASP A 94 -9.21 -9.07 8.62
N LEU A 95 -8.46 -7.98 8.41
CA LEU A 95 -7.07 -7.85 8.89
C LEU A 95 -7.01 -7.81 10.42
N THR A 96 -7.91 -7.08 11.08
CA THR A 96 -8.03 -7.04 12.55
C THR A 96 -8.34 -8.41 13.10
N LYS A 97 -9.29 -9.13 12.49
CA LYS A 97 -9.61 -10.50 12.86
C LYS A 97 -8.40 -11.42 12.70
N LEU A 98 -7.70 -11.34 11.56
CA LEU A 98 -6.50 -12.15 11.31
C LEU A 98 -5.41 -11.91 12.36
N ILE A 99 -5.12 -10.66 12.70
CA ILE A 99 -4.11 -10.34 13.74
C ILE A 99 -4.55 -10.87 15.12
N THR A 100 -5.85 -10.83 15.40
CA THR A 100 -6.42 -11.33 16.67
C THR A 100 -6.35 -12.86 16.76
N ASP A 101 -6.66 -13.56 15.66
CA ASP A 101 -6.66 -15.02 15.59
C ASP A 101 -5.23 -15.60 15.65
N TYR A 102 -4.21 -14.81 15.30
CA TYR A 102 -2.79 -15.20 15.27
C TYR A 102 -1.90 -14.21 16.07
N PRO A 103 -1.97 -14.20 17.42
CA PRO A 103 -1.23 -13.25 18.26
C PRO A 103 0.31 -13.39 18.16
N GLU A 104 0.82 -14.51 17.67
CA GLU A 104 2.23 -14.71 17.37
C GLU A 104 2.74 -13.84 16.20
N ALA A 105 1.83 -13.36 15.34
CA ALA A 105 2.15 -12.47 14.24
C ALA A 105 2.26 -11.03 14.76
N ILE A 106 3.42 -10.66 15.29
CA ILE A 106 3.68 -9.34 15.88
C ILE A 106 3.63 -8.25 14.78
N PRO A 107 2.59 -7.39 14.70
CA PRO A 107 2.42 -6.45 13.58
C PRO A 107 3.54 -5.41 13.49
N ALA A 108 4.14 -5.05 14.63
CA ALA A 108 5.28 -4.15 14.69
C ALA A 108 6.47 -4.63 13.83
N PHE A 109 6.65 -5.95 13.68
CA PHE A 109 7.70 -6.49 12.79
C PHE A 109 7.39 -6.27 11.30
N MET A 110 6.13 -6.04 10.94
CA MET A 110 5.70 -5.64 9.59
C MET A 110 5.57 -4.11 9.43
N GLY A 111 6.00 -3.34 10.43
CA GLY A 111 6.00 -1.88 10.40
C GLY A 111 4.67 -1.23 10.79
N PHE A 112 3.76 -1.98 11.41
CA PHE A 112 2.49 -1.42 11.88
C PHE A 112 2.76 -0.52 13.11
N PRO A 113 2.27 0.73 13.12
CA PRO A 113 2.33 1.57 14.31
C PRO A 113 1.29 1.14 15.34
N ALA A 114 1.36 1.68 16.56
CA ALA A 114 0.38 1.36 17.61
C ALA A 114 -1.06 1.76 17.22
N ASN A 115 -1.22 2.84 16.46
CA ASN A 115 -2.50 3.36 15.98
C ASN A 115 -2.86 2.83 14.57
N TRP A 116 -2.34 1.68 14.15
CA TRP A 116 -2.46 1.20 12.77
C TRP A 116 -3.93 1.10 12.31
N GLU A 117 -4.84 0.62 13.14
CA GLU A 117 -6.24 0.47 12.76
C GLU A 117 -6.90 1.84 12.50
N GLN A 118 -6.65 2.81 13.38
CA GLN A 118 -7.12 4.19 13.21
C GLN A 118 -6.52 4.83 11.95
N ALA A 119 -5.27 4.53 11.62
CA ALA A 119 -4.63 5.05 10.41
C ALA A 119 -5.23 4.45 9.13
N LEU A 120 -5.67 3.18 9.19
CA LEU A 120 -6.31 2.52 8.05
C LEU A 120 -7.79 2.87 7.89
N ARG A 121 -8.52 3.26 8.95
CA ARG A 121 -9.90 3.76 8.86
C ARG A 121 -9.98 5.25 8.48
#